data_AF-A0A7S1ZQV2-F1
#
_entry.id   AF-A0A7S1ZQV2-F1
#
_cell.length_a   1.000
_cell.length_b   1.000
_cell.length_c   1.000
_cell.angle_alpha   90.00
_cell.angle_beta   90.00
_cell.angle_gamma   90.00
#
_symmetry.space_group_name_H-M   'P 1'
#
loop_
_entity.id
_entity.type
_entity.pdbx_description
1 polymer ?
#
loop_
_entity_poly.entity_id
_entity_poly.type
_entity_poly.pdbx_seq_one_letter_code
_entity_poly.pdbx_strand_id
1 'polypeptide(L)'
;MKEALKSFFGLDDESDDDELLSKNLNDDIAIDPDFVMSTDMLLAAIMEAYRVMDRDKDALDLFLTKYEHMHENESLRLMSEKKKKDPSLSSMHSSKEEDKQRLVQSANEALRTFFKMNNDEDARLLFRSLNDSSRTAETYIIMVGGLVEKEPWSGEISQLYQSAVQSKCLTEELAFLAMKSVVFSKLDGKMRVLRDIIADTSSVLNISPEEFNSSRYWQLKRTLGYRFAKLLMWWRNLSSSWEKELKLSVRQLKQGRQGGHVIDEDALRCIVKFAGHNQRDDINQGVPVSDGPSEKDQVIQNKERKYGIKLIREVVVDAHQTTLYNSPAFVDDVAIGFCSLKAYDECIKFVKEMHSRDLIKLKQSTYEHAIYAAEEKKDLKMVDELIRNMEDGCSLNIK
;
A
#
# COMPACT_ATOMS: atom_id res chain seq x y z
N MET A 1 10.15 -0.06 20.84
CA MET A 1 9.85 1.38 20.82
C MET A 1 9.74 1.96 22.24
N LYS A 2 8.93 1.38 23.14
CA LYS A 2 8.90 1.75 24.57
C LYS A 2 10.29 1.73 25.24
N GLU A 3 11.09 0.69 25.00
CA GLU A 3 12.48 0.59 25.49
C GLU A 3 13.43 1.61 24.84
N ALA A 4 13.24 1.95 23.56
CA ALA A 4 14.05 2.95 22.87
C ALA A 4 13.77 4.37 23.38
N LEU A 5 12.51 4.67 23.73
CA LEU A 5 12.13 5.92 24.41
C LEU A 5 12.69 5.97 25.84
N LYS A 6 12.61 4.87 26.60
CA LYS A 6 13.23 4.79 27.94
C LYS A 6 14.73 5.06 27.90
N SER A 7 15.45 4.42 26.97
CA SER A 7 16.89 4.64 26.77
C SER A 7 17.21 6.06 26.30
N PHE A 8 16.38 6.66 25.42
CA PHE A 8 16.54 8.06 24.99
C PHE A 8 16.38 9.06 26.14
N PHE A 9 15.53 8.78 27.12
CA PHE A 9 15.32 9.61 28.31
C PHE A 9 16.20 9.20 29.51
N GLY A 10 17.09 8.22 29.37
CA GLY A 10 17.99 7.77 30.45
C GLY A 10 17.29 7.04 31.60
N LEU A 11 16.17 6.36 31.32
CA LEU A 11 15.35 5.62 32.30
C LEU A 11 15.70 4.12 32.29
N ASP A 12 16.97 3.79 32.53
CA ASP A 12 17.51 2.42 32.42
C ASP A 12 17.58 1.66 33.78
N ASP A 13 17.03 2.19 34.88
CA ASP A 13 17.08 1.55 36.22
C ASP A 13 15.77 0.83 36.60
N GLU A 14 15.78 -0.50 36.49
CA GLU A 14 14.61 -1.40 36.59
C GLU A 14 13.98 -1.62 37.98
N SER A 15 14.13 -0.71 38.96
CA SER A 15 13.69 -1.04 40.34
C SER A 15 12.53 -0.28 40.97
N ASP A 16 11.97 0.80 40.39
CA ASP A 16 10.79 1.49 40.96
C ASP A 16 9.81 2.11 39.93
N ASP A 17 9.92 1.71 38.65
CA ASP A 17 9.41 2.53 37.53
C ASP A 17 7.93 2.39 37.16
N ASP A 18 7.26 1.29 37.48
CA ASP A 18 5.83 1.13 37.12
C ASP A 18 4.90 1.99 38.00
N GLU A 19 5.32 2.35 39.22
CA GLU A 19 4.59 3.27 40.09
C GLU A 19 4.93 4.75 39.78
N LEU A 20 6.15 5.04 39.31
CA LEU A 20 6.57 6.38 38.89
C LEU A 20 6.01 6.79 37.52
N LEU A 21 5.91 5.87 36.56
CA LEU A 21 5.28 6.15 35.27
C LEU A 21 3.76 6.35 35.40
N SER A 22 3.11 5.69 36.35
CA SER A 22 1.66 5.86 36.59
C SER A 22 1.31 7.07 37.46
N LYS A 23 2.21 7.52 38.34
CA LYS A 23 2.05 8.76 39.11
C LYS A 23 2.45 10.03 38.34
N ASN A 24 3.53 10.00 37.54
CA ASN A 24 3.98 11.20 36.81
C ASN A 24 3.20 11.51 35.53
N LEU A 25 2.31 10.63 35.07
CA LEU A 25 1.49 10.85 33.88
C LEU A 25 0.07 11.34 34.19
N ASN A 26 -0.35 11.32 35.46
CA ASN A 26 -1.69 11.74 35.89
C ASN A 26 -1.71 13.07 36.66
N ASP A 27 -0.56 13.60 37.05
CA ASP A 27 -0.46 14.96 37.59
C ASP A 27 -0.37 15.95 36.42
N ASP A 28 -1.06 17.09 36.53
CA ASP A 28 -1.03 18.20 35.59
C ASP A 28 0.43 18.56 35.22
N ILE A 29 0.96 17.95 34.15
CA ILE A 29 2.29 18.25 33.63
C ILE A 29 2.20 19.66 33.08
N ALA A 30 2.55 20.64 33.92
CA ALA A 30 2.81 21.99 33.47
C ALA A 30 3.83 21.88 32.33
N ILE A 31 3.41 22.24 31.12
CA ILE A 31 4.27 22.21 29.93
C ILE A 31 5.48 23.08 30.25
N ASP A 32 6.65 22.45 30.31
CA ASP A 32 7.92 23.13 30.60
C ASP A 32 8.10 24.30 29.62
N PRO A 33 8.34 25.54 30.07
CA PRO A 33 8.63 26.67 29.19
C PRO A 33 9.77 26.39 28.19
N ASP A 34 10.75 25.57 28.56
CA ASP A 34 11.84 25.15 27.67
C ASP A 34 11.34 24.23 26.56
N PHE A 35 10.23 23.51 26.78
CA PHE A 35 9.55 22.71 25.78
C PHE A 35 8.92 23.57 24.67
N VAL A 36 8.41 24.75 25.00
CA VAL A 36 7.88 25.70 24.00
C VAL A 36 8.98 26.18 23.05
N MET A 37 10.24 26.12 23.50
CA MET A 37 11.43 26.47 22.71
C MET A 37 12.03 25.28 21.93
N SER A 38 11.40 24.11 21.98
CA SER A 38 11.83 22.91 21.24
C SER A 38 11.86 23.13 19.72
N THR A 39 12.57 22.28 18.98
CA THR A 39 12.51 22.27 17.51
C THR A 39 11.17 21.69 17.02
N ASP A 40 10.76 22.00 15.79
CA ASP A 40 9.56 21.44 15.15
C ASP A 40 9.55 19.91 15.18
N MET A 41 10.70 19.33 14.86
CA MET A 41 10.91 17.90 14.76
C MET A 41 10.73 17.20 16.10
N LEU A 42 11.23 17.80 17.19
CA LEU A 42 11.04 17.25 18.52
C LEU A 42 9.57 17.31 18.93
N LEU A 43 8.88 18.43 18.65
CA LEU A 43 7.45 18.54 18.90
C LEU A 43 6.66 17.49 18.11
N ALA A 44 6.91 17.36 16.82
CA ALA A 44 6.24 16.38 15.95
C ALA A 44 6.43 14.95 16.46
N ALA A 45 7.66 14.57 16.84
CA ALA A 45 7.95 13.23 17.36
C ALA A 45 7.19 12.91 18.67
N ILE A 46 7.03 13.91 19.55
CA ILE A 46 6.27 13.74 20.80
C ILE A 46 4.78 13.65 20.54
N MET A 47 4.26 14.48 19.62
CA MET A 47 2.87 14.39 19.18
C MET A 47 2.57 13.01 18.56
N GLU A 48 3.46 12.49 17.72
CA GLU A 48 3.33 11.15 17.15
C GLU A 48 3.30 10.09 18.27
N ALA A 49 4.20 10.18 19.26
CA ALA A 49 4.21 9.26 20.40
C ALA A 49 2.89 9.31 21.19
N TYR A 50 2.36 10.50 21.47
CA TYR A 50 1.05 10.65 22.12
C TYR A 50 -0.09 10.07 21.28
N ARG A 51 -0.11 10.30 19.96
CA ARG A 51 -1.09 9.72 19.04
C ARG A 51 -1.05 8.19 19.01
N VAL A 52 0.15 7.59 19.07
CA VAL A 52 0.35 6.14 19.15
C VAL A 52 -0.10 5.57 20.51
N MET A 53 -0.06 6.38 21.56
CA MET A 53 -0.57 6.04 22.90
C MET A 53 -2.06 6.36 23.09
N ASP A 54 -2.79 6.73 22.02
CA ASP A 54 -4.20 7.17 22.06
C ASP A 54 -4.45 8.40 22.95
N ARG A 55 -3.41 9.23 23.14
CA ARG A 55 -3.45 10.52 23.85
C ARG A 55 -3.61 11.68 22.87
N ASP A 56 -4.62 11.58 22.01
CA ASP A 56 -4.81 12.50 20.88
C ASP A 56 -5.05 13.96 21.32
N LYS A 57 -5.75 14.17 22.44
CA LYS A 57 -5.97 15.52 23.00
C LYS A 57 -4.67 16.16 23.45
N ASP A 58 -3.85 15.41 24.19
CA ASP A 58 -2.57 15.91 24.69
C ASP A 58 -1.63 16.29 23.54
N ALA A 59 -1.65 15.54 22.44
CA ALA A 59 -0.90 15.88 21.23
C ALA A 59 -1.36 17.22 20.63
N LEU A 60 -2.67 17.47 20.56
CA LEU A 60 -3.22 18.72 20.05
C LEU A 60 -2.98 19.90 21.00
N ASP A 61 -3.18 19.72 22.29
CA ASP A 61 -2.95 20.76 23.30
C ASP A 61 -1.50 21.22 23.28
N LEU A 62 -0.56 20.28 23.11
CA LEU A 62 0.86 20.55 22.94
C LEU A 62 1.15 21.41 21.71
N PHE A 63 0.55 21.07 20.57
CA PHE A 63 0.68 21.85 19.34
C PHE A 63 0.07 23.24 19.47
N LEU A 64 -1.16 23.35 19.97
CA LEU A 64 -1.89 24.59 20.11
C LEU A 64 -1.19 25.55 21.06
N THR A 65 -0.67 25.06 22.19
CA THR A 65 0.13 25.86 23.14
C THR A 65 1.33 26.51 22.47
N LYS A 66 2.10 25.73 21.68
CA LYS A 66 3.26 26.27 20.97
C LYS A 66 2.86 27.22 19.85
N TYR A 67 1.79 26.89 19.13
CA TYR A 67 1.26 27.70 18.05
C TYR A 67 0.79 29.09 18.55
N GLU A 68 0.05 29.13 19.66
CA GLU A 68 -0.39 30.36 20.32
C GLU A 68 0.79 31.22 20.80
N HIS A 69 1.75 30.61 21.49
CA HIS A 69 2.94 31.32 21.96
C HIS A 69 3.76 31.95 20.80
N MET A 70 3.81 31.31 19.64
CA MET A 70 4.45 31.88 18.45
C MET A 70 3.70 33.11 17.91
N HIS A 71 2.36 33.07 17.88
CA HIS A 71 1.52 34.19 17.42
C HIS A 71 1.55 35.39 18.38
N GLU A 72 1.59 35.16 19.68
CA GLU A 72 1.74 36.20 20.70
C GLU A 72 3.08 36.94 20.53
N ASN A 73 4.16 36.19 20.31
CA ASN A 73 5.48 36.76 20.09
C ASN A 73 5.58 37.55 18.77
N GLU A 74 4.94 37.09 17.69
CA GLU A 74 4.88 37.83 16.43
C GLU A 74 4.13 39.17 16.63
N SER A 75 3.03 39.15 17.36
CA SER A 75 2.25 40.34 17.69
C SER A 75 3.06 41.35 18.51
N LEU A 76 3.78 40.91 19.54
CA LEU A 76 4.66 41.76 20.35
C LEU A 76 5.83 42.34 19.54
N ARG A 77 6.44 41.53 18.66
CA ARG A 77 7.52 41.98 17.78
C ARG A 77 7.04 43.09 16.84
N LEU A 78 5.88 42.93 16.21
CA LEU A 78 5.27 43.96 15.34
C LEU A 78 4.93 45.25 16.10
N MET A 79 4.49 45.17 17.36
CA MET A 79 4.28 46.36 18.20
C MET A 79 5.60 47.08 18.56
N SER A 80 6.68 46.33 18.79
CA SER A 80 8.00 46.90 19.11
C SER A 80 8.67 47.57 17.91
N GLU A 81 8.52 47.01 16.71
CA GLU A 81 9.07 47.57 15.46
C GLU A 81 8.37 48.88 15.06
N LYS A 82 7.06 49.01 15.33
CA LYS A 82 6.33 50.26 15.10
C LYS A 82 6.83 51.42 15.98
N LYS A 83 7.46 51.14 17.13
CA LYS A 83 8.04 52.17 18.02
C LYS A 83 9.46 52.61 17.64
N LYS A 84 10.16 51.91 16.73
CA LYS A 84 11.56 52.16 16.35
C LYS A 84 11.74 52.71 14.92
N LYS A 85 10.72 53.36 14.35
CA LYS A 85 10.78 53.94 12.99
C LYS A 85 11.68 55.19 12.96
N ASP A 86 12.99 55.00 12.99
CA ASP A 86 13.94 55.94 12.36
C ASP A 86 14.09 55.57 10.87
N PRO A 87 14.02 56.52 9.91
CA PRO A 87 13.83 56.20 8.49
C PRO A 87 15.06 55.69 7.73
N SER A 88 16.17 55.41 8.39
CA SER A 88 17.45 55.15 7.72
C SER A 88 18.07 53.83 8.16
N LEU A 89 17.63 52.71 7.59
CA LEU A 89 18.45 51.54 7.21
C LEU A 89 17.53 50.45 6.64
N SER A 90 17.54 50.28 5.31
CA SER A 90 16.65 49.39 4.55
C SER A 90 17.38 48.13 4.05
N SER A 91 17.81 47.23 4.95
CA SER A 91 18.39 45.94 4.53
C SER A 91 18.29 44.79 5.55
N MET A 92 17.12 44.51 6.12
CA MET A 92 16.89 43.34 7.00
C MET A 92 15.57 42.62 6.70
N HIS A 93 15.35 42.20 5.45
CA HIS A 93 14.17 41.44 5.06
C HIS A 93 14.30 39.90 5.17
N SER A 94 15.47 39.33 5.50
CA SER A 94 15.61 37.86 5.47
C SER A 94 15.15 37.10 6.73
N SER A 95 14.95 37.74 7.89
CA SER A 95 14.68 37.00 9.15
C SER A 95 13.19 36.71 9.44
N LYS A 96 12.24 37.24 8.66
CA LYS A 96 10.79 37.04 8.92
C LYS A 96 10.20 35.80 8.24
N GLU A 97 10.86 35.29 7.20
CA GLU A 97 10.37 34.15 6.42
C GLU A 97 10.84 32.81 7.02
N GLU A 98 12.01 32.82 7.68
CA GLU A 98 12.59 31.67 8.38
C GLU A 98 11.78 31.22 9.62
N ASP A 99 11.01 32.12 10.25
CA ASP A 99 10.24 31.81 11.46
C ASP A 99 8.92 31.06 11.15
N LYS A 100 8.32 31.26 9.96
CA LYS A 100 7.04 30.62 9.56
C LYS A 100 7.21 29.26 8.89
N GLN A 101 8.43 28.91 8.49
CA GLN A 101 8.79 27.55 8.07
C GLN A 101 8.97 26.58 9.25
N ARG A 102 8.82 27.04 10.50
CA ARG A 102 9.22 26.31 11.71
C ARG A 102 8.21 25.33 12.31
N LEU A 103 7.00 25.17 11.78
CA LEU A 103 6.01 24.24 12.37
C LEU A 103 5.38 23.27 11.35
N VAL A 104 6.10 22.94 10.27
CA VAL A 104 5.55 22.09 9.21
C VAL A 104 5.28 20.68 9.70
N GLN A 105 6.24 20.07 10.43
CA GLN A 105 6.14 18.69 10.87
C GLN A 105 5.11 18.54 11.98
N SER A 106 5.12 19.44 12.96
CA SER A 106 4.12 19.44 14.03
C SER A 106 2.71 19.77 13.53
N ALA A 107 2.57 20.65 12.53
CA ALA A 107 1.29 20.89 11.88
C ALA A 107 0.78 19.65 11.13
N ASN A 108 1.64 18.90 10.45
CA ASN A 108 1.28 17.63 9.82
C ASN A 108 0.76 16.63 10.87
N GLU A 109 1.41 16.49 12.02
CA GLU A 109 0.92 15.63 13.11
C GLU A 109 -0.39 16.14 13.73
N ALA A 110 -0.58 17.46 13.86
CA ALA A 110 -1.85 18.03 14.28
C ALA A 110 -2.98 17.68 13.31
N LEU A 111 -2.75 17.82 12.00
CA LEU A 111 -3.72 17.44 10.97
C LEU A 111 -4.11 15.95 11.05
N ARG A 112 -3.12 15.05 11.22
CA ARG A 112 -3.38 13.61 11.41
C ARG A 112 -4.26 13.37 12.63
N THR A 113 -3.96 14.05 13.73
CA THR A 113 -4.68 13.92 15.00
C THR A 113 -6.12 14.45 14.89
N PHE A 114 -6.34 15.59 14.23
CA PHE A 114 -7.70 16.10 13.94
C PHE A 114 -8.54 15.09 13.14
N PHE A 115 -7.98 14.49 12.08
CA PHE A 115 -8.69 13.46 11.32
C PHE A 115 -8.97 12.20 12.13
N LYS A 116 -8.02 11.74 12.97
CA LYS A 116 -8.22 10.59 13.88
C LYS A 116 -9.37 10.84 14.86
N MET A 117 -9.49 12.08 15.35
CA MET A 117 -10.57 12.52 16.24
C MET A 117 -11.88 12.86 15.52
N ASN A 118 -11.96 12.66 14.19
CA ASN A 118 -13.10 13.04 13.35
C ASN A 118 -13.44 14.54 13.38
N ASN A 119 -12.45 15.40 13.60
CA ASN A 119 -12.61 16.84 13.63
C ASN A 119 -12.11 17.48 12.30
N ASP A 120 -12.89 17.27 11.23
CA ASP A 120 -12.48 17.63 9.88
C ASP A 120 -12.43 19.14 9.65
N GLU A 121 -13.31 19.89 10.31
CA GLU A 121 -13.37 21.36 10.17
C GLU A 121 -12.13 22.02 10.78
N ASP A 122 -11.66 21.58 11.95
CA ASP A 122 -10.44 22.13 12.53
C ASP A 122 -9.20 21.75 11.72
N ALA A 123 -9.16 20.54 11.12
CA ALA A 123 -8.12 20.19 10.16
C ALA A 123 -8.11 21.14 8.94
N ARG A 124 -9.29 21.46 8.40
CA ARG A 124 -9.44 22.41 7.28
C ARG A 124 -9.00 23.82 7.68
N LEU A 125 -9.37 24.28 8.87
CA LEU A 125 -8.97 25.58 9.39
C LEU A 125 -7.46 25.67 9.56
N LEU A 126 -6.84 24.66 10.18
CA LEU A 126 -5.39 24.57 10.32
C LEU A 126 -4.71 24.61 8.95
N PHE A 127 -5.12 23.75 8.01
CA PHE A 127 -4.54 23.71 6.66
C PHE A 127 -4.61 25.05 5.93
N ARG A 128 -5.75 25.76 6.01
CA ARG A 128 -5.93 27.09 5.41
C ARG A 128 -5.09 28.16 6.09
N SER A 129 -4.79 28.01 7.37
CA SER A 129 -3.92 28.92 8.12
C SER A 129 -2.43 28.74 7.78
N LEU A 130 -2.03 27.57 7.26
CA LEU A 130 -0.67 27.34 6.78
C LEU A 130 -0.40 28.17 5.53
N ASN A 131 0.75 28.84 5.49
CA ASN A 131 1.24 29.52 4.29
C ASN A 131 1.46 28.51 3.15
N ASP A 132 1.22 28.93 1.91
CA ASP A 132 1.41 28.07 0.73
C ASP A 132 2.84 27.51 0.64
N SER A 133 3.86 28.28 1.07
CA SER A 133 5.27 27.85 1.10
C SER A 133 5.59 26.84 2.20
N SER A 134 4.76 26.74 3.23
CA SER A 134 4.92 25.78 4.33
C SER A 134 4.18 24.46 4.06
N ARG A 135 3.33 24.40 3.02
CA ARG A 135 2.62 23.17 2.64
C ARG A 135 3.56 22.25 1.87
N THR A 136 3.77 21.07 2.41
CA THR A 136 4.60 20.03 1.78
C THR A 136 3.72 19.00 1.08
N ALA A 137 4.33 18.14 0.27
CA ALA A 137 3.64 16.98 -0.30
C ALA A 137 2.91 16.14 0.76
N GLU A 138 3.54 15.94 1.91
CA GLU A 138 2.94 15.22 3.04
C GLU A 138 1.68 15.92 3.58
N THR A 139 1.72 17.25 3.70
CA THR A 139 0.55 18.05 4.11
C THR A 139 -0.65 17.79 3.20
N TYR A 140 -0.44 17.76 1.88
CA TYR A 140 -1.51 17.44 0.91
C TYR A 140 -1.98 15.98 1.00
N ILE A 141 -1.06 15.03 1.21
CA ILE A 141 -1.40 13.60 1.40
C ILE A 141 -2.29 13.42 2.63
N ILE A 142 -1.95 14.05 3.77
CA ILE A 142 -2.74 13.96 5.00
C ILE A 142 -4.15 14.52 4.77
N MET A 143 -4.25 15.70 4.16
CA MET A 143 -5.55 16.33 3.88
C MET A 143 -6.42 15.49 2.95
N VAL A 144 -5.89 15.05 1.81
CA VAL A 144 -6.66 14.23 0.86
C VAL A 144 -6.98 12.87 1.46
N GLY A 145 -6.05 12.26 2.20
CA GLY A 145 -6.22 10.98 2.88
C GLY A 145 -7.29 11.01 3.98
N GLY A 146 -7.38 12.11 4.74
CA GLY A 146 -8.43 12.30 5.75
C GLY A 146 -9.82 12.50 5.14
N LEU A 147 -9.90 13.16 3.98
CA LEU A 147 -11.16 13.50 3.32
C LEU A 147 -11.69 12.39 2.38
N VAL A 148 -10.82 11.54 1.82
CA VAL A 148 -11.20 10.59 0.74
C VAL A 148 -12.31 9.60 1.13
N GLU A 149 -12.37 9.19 2.39
CA GLU A 149 -13.37 8.24 2.88
C GLU A 149 -14.73 8.92 3.18
N LYS A 150 -14.71 10.23 3.48
CA LYS A 150 -15.91 11.00 3.90
C LYS A 150 -16.58 11.71 2.74
N GLU A 151 -15.79 12.32 1.86
CA GLU A 151 -16.27 13.16 0.76
C GLU A 151 -15.58 12.80 -0.57
N PRO A 152 -15.95 11.67 -1.20
CA PRO A 152 -15.24 11.18 -2.37
C PRO A 152 -15.37 12.15 -3.56
N TRP A 153 -14.23 12.60 -4.05
CA TRP A 153 -14.00 13.60 -5.09
C TRP A 153 -14.90 14.84 -4.96
N SER A 154 -14.92 15.44 -3.77
CA SER A 154 -15.55 16.74 -3.56
C SER A 154 -14.80 17.86 -4.28
N GLY A 155 -15.44 19.04 -4.38
CA GLY A 155 -14.78 20.24 -4.91
C GLY A 155 -13.49 20.57 -4.16
N GLU A 156 -13.42 20.26 -2.87
CA GLU A 156 -12.24 20.50 -2.04
C GLU A 156 -11.09 19.54 -2.37
N ILE A 157 -11.34 18.22 -2.52
CA ILE A 157 -10.27 17.28 -2.91
C ILE A 157 -9.68 17.65 -4.28
N SER A 158 -10.53 18.06 -5.23
CA SER A 158 -10.08 18.56 -6.53
C SER A 158 -9.21 19.82 -6.39
N GLN A 159 -9.60 20.77 -5.53
CA GLN A 159 -8.81 21.99 -5.26
C GLN A 159 -7.49 21.69 -4.57
N LEU A 160 -7.47 20.79 -3.58
CA LEU A 160 -6.25 20.35 -2.90
C LEU A 160 -5.28 19.70 -3.88
N TYR A 161 -5.78 18.80 -4.74
CA TYR A 161 -4.98 18.18 -5.79
C TYR A 161 -4.39 19.23 -6.74
N GLN A 162 -5.21 20.16 -7.25
CA GLN A 162 -4.74 21.22 -8.15
C GLN A 162 -3.73 22.16 -7.48
N SER A 163 -3.94 22.49 -6.19
CA SER A 163 -3.00 23.28 -5.40
C SER A 163 -1.65 22.56 -5.23
N ALA A 164 -1.66 21.23 -5.04
CA ALA A 164 -0.44 20.44 -4.99
C ALA A 164 0.30 20.42 -6.33
N VAL A 165 -0.42 20.31 -7.45
CA VAL A 165 0.16 20.41 -8.81
C VAL A 165 0.84 21.77 -9.01
N GLN A 166 0.15 22.86 -8.70
CA GLN A 166 0.66 24.23 -8.86
C GLN A 166 1.88 24.50 -7.97
N SER A 167 1.88 23.95 -6.76
CA SER A 167 2.95 24.11 -5.77
C SER A 167 4.11 23.11 -5.96
N LYS A 168 4.09 22.31 -7.04
CA LYS A 168 5.08 21.24 -7.32
C LYS A 168 5.22 20.23 -6.17
N CYS A 169 4.14 20.04 -5.41
CA CYS A 169 4.04 19.09 -4.30
C CYS A 169 3.28 17.82 -4.70
N LEU A 170 2.99 17.64 -6.00
CA LEU A 170 2.38 16.42 -6.50
C LEU A 170 3.34 15.23 -6.35
N THR A 171 2.88 14.19 -5.68
CA THR A 171 3.57 12.90 -5.56
C THR A 171 2.71 11.77 -6.11
N GLU A 172 3.34 10.63 -6.36
CA GLU A 172 2.63 9.44 -6.82
C GLU A 172 1.57 8.97 -5.80
N GLU A 173 1.87 9.03 -4.50
CA GLU A 173 0.93 8.68 -3.43
C GLU A 173 -0.30 9.59 -3.42
N LEU A 174 -0.10 10.90 -3.53
CA LEU A 174 -1.21 11.87 -3.62
C LEU A 174 -2.07 11.60 -4.86
N ALA A 175 -1.45 11.27 -5.99
CA ALA A 175 -2.16 10.91 -7.21
C ALA A 175 -3.02 9.65 -7.00
N PHE A 176 -2.53 8.63 -6.29
CA PHE A 176 -3.33 7.44 -5.98
C PHE A 176 -4.49 7.72 -5.04
N LEU A 177 -4.32 8.57 -4.03
CA LEU A 177 -5.42 9.01 -3.17
C LEU A 177 -6.48 9.78 -3.96
N ALA A 178 -6.05 10.70 -4.82
CA ALA A 178 -6.93 11.42 -5.73
C ALA A 178 -7.69 10.48 -6.67
N MET A 179 -7.00 9.52 -7.30
CA MET A 179 -7.64 8.52 -8.17
C MET A 179 -8.64 7.62 -7.41
N LYS A 180 -8.28 7.19 -6.20
CA LYS A 180 -9.18 6.43 -5.31
C LYS A 180 -10.46 7.23 -5.04
N SER A 181 -10.30 8.51 -4.71
CA SER A 181 -11.40 9.46 -4.48
C SER A 181 -12.32 9.60 -5.70
N VAL A 182 -11.76 9.75 -6.91
CA VAL A 182 -12.53 9.77 -8.17
C VAL A 182 -13.36 8.50 -8.35
N VAL A 183 -12.78 7.32 -8.09
CA VAL A 183 -13.47 6.04 -8.26
C VAL A 183 -14.67 5.91 -7.32
N PHE A 184 -14.56 6.36 -6.07
CA PHE A 184 -15.65 6.29 -5.09
C PHE A 184 -16.72 7.37 -5.26
N SER A 185 -16.43 8.45 -5.97
CA SER A 185 -17.39 9.54 -6.20
C SER A 185 -18.56 9.14 -7.10
N LYS A 186 -19.59 9.99 -7.22
CA LYS A 186 -20.67 9.85 -8.23
C LYS A 186 -20.38 10.63 -9.52
N LEU A 187 -19.14 11.03 -9.75
CA LEU A 187 -18.74 11.87 -10.88
C LEU A 187 -19.01 11.19 -12.23
N ASP A 188 -19.64 11.91 -13.16
CA ASP A 188 -19.69 11.52 -14.57
C ASP A 188 -18.35 11.79 -15.26
N GLY A 189 -17.89 10.84 -16.08
CA GLY A 189 -16.62 10.99 -16.78
C GLY A 189 -15.38 10.74 -15.93
N LYS A 190 -15.48 9.91 -14.87
CA LYS A 190 -14.34 9.45 -14.02
C LYS A 190 -13.08 9.12 -14.82
N MET A 191 -13.23 8.42 -15.95
CA MET A 191 -12.10 8.01 -16.79
C MET A 191 -11.32 9.18 -17.37
N ARG A 192 -11.95 10.33 -17.63
CA ARG A 192 -11.27 11.53 -18.08
C ARG A 192 -10.39 12.07 -16.95
N VAL A 193 -10.97 12.27 -15.78
CA VAL A 193 -10.25 12.79 -14.60
C VAL A 193 -9.10 11.87 -14.19
N LEU A 194 -9.30 10.54 -14.18
CA LEU A 194 -8.23 9.59 -13.90
C LEU A 194 -7.06 9.72 -14.88
N ARG A 195 -7.34 9.95 -16.17
CA ARG A 195 -6.30 10.14 -17.19
C ARG A 195 -5.59 11.48 -17.04
N ASP A 196 -6.31 12.53 -16.65
CA ASP A 196 -5.73 13.85 -16.37
C ASP A 196 -4.76 13.73 -15.17
N ILE A 197 -5.17 13.06 -14.08
CA ILE A 197 -4.30 12.80 -12.92
C ILE A 197 -3.04 12.03 -13.33
N ILE A 198 -3.18 10.99 -14.16
CA ILE A 198 -2.03 10.23 -14.67
C ILE A 198 -1.14 11.12 -15.53
N ALA A 199 -1.70 11.99 -16.38
CA ALA A 199 -0.91 12.87 -17.23
C ALA A 199 -0.07 13.85 -16.38
N ASP A 200 -0.68 14.47 -15.37
CA ASP A 200 0.03 15.35 -14.43
C ASP A 200 1.14 14.61 -13.70
N THR A 201 0.84 13.42 -13.16
CA THR A 201 1.80 12.62 -12.38
C THR A 201 2.95 12.11 -13.26
N SER A 202 2.64 11.68 -14.49
CA SER A 202 3.64 11.21 -15.45
C SER A 202 4.57 12.35 -15.87
N SER A 203 4.03 13.57 -16.02
CA SER A 203 4.81 14.78 -16.30
C SER A 203 5.82 15.08 -15.18
N VAL A 204 5.39 15.00 -13.91
CA VAL A 204 6.28 15.19 -12.74
C VAL A 204 7.38 14.13 -12.69
N LEU A 205 7.05 12.88 -13.01
CA LEU A 205 8.01 11.76 -13.03
C LEU A 205 8.85 11.69 -14.32
N ASN A 206 8.60 12.58 -15.28
CA ASN A 206 9.24 12.59 -16.60
C ASN A 206 9.14 11.23 -17.34
N ILE A 207 7.96 10.61 -17.29
CA ILE A 207 7.63 9.40 -18.04
C ILE A 207 6.36 9.59 -18.85
N SER A 208 6.09 8.70 -19.80
CA SER A 208 4.83 8.74 -20.56
C SER A 208 3.66 8.20 -19.74
N PRO A 209 2.40 8.65 -19.97
CA PRO A 209 1.22 8.05 -19.34
C PRO A 209 1.06 6.55 -19.57
N GLU A 210 1.49 6.04 -20.72
CA GLU A 210 1.46 4.60 -21.01
C GLU A 210 2.48 3.82 -20.16
N GLU A 211 3.68 4.37 -20.00
CA GLU A 211 4.72 3.83 -19.14
C GLU A 211 4.32 3.87 -17.67
N PHE A 212 3.70 4.96 -17.20
CA PHE A 212 3.13 5.04 -15.85
C PHE A 212 2.11 3.93 -15.61
N ASN A 213 1.11 3.81 -16.51
CA ASN A 213 0.06 2.79 -16.38
C ASN A 213 0.61 1.36 -16.36
N SER A 214 1.56 1.05 -17.24
CA SER A 214 2.13 -0.29 -17.33
C SER A 214 3.06 -0.64 -16.16
N SER A 215 3.88 0.32 -15.69
CA SER A 215 4.78 0.13 -14.56
C SER A 215 4.05 0.10 -13.21
N ARG A 216 2.89 0.75 -13.10
CA ARG A 216 2.05 0.80 -11.87
C ARG A 216 0.77 -0.02 -11.97
N TYR A 217 0.68 -0.92 -12.94
CA TYR A 217 -0.55 -1.66 -13.23
C TYR A 217 -1.14 -2.37 -12.00
N TRP A 218 -0.32 -3.06 -11.20
CA TRP A 218 -0.81 -3.79 -10.03
C TRP A 218 -1.32 -2.88 -8.92
N GLN A 219 -0.62 -1.78 -8.65
CA GLN A 219 -1.07 -0.77 -7.71
C GLN A 219 -2.37 -0.11 -8.19
N LEU A 220 -2.48 0.24 -9.47
CA LEU A 220 -3.73 0.74 -10.06
C LEU A 220 -4.87 -0.29 -9.92
N LYS A 221 -4.60 -1.57 -10.14
CA LYS A 221 -5.59 -2.65 -9.99
C LYS A 221 -6.05 -2.81 -8.53
N ARG A 222 -5.13 -2.73 -7.56
CA ARG A 222 -5.45 -2.79 -6.11
C ARG A 222 -6.24 -1.57 -5.66
N THR A 223 -5.83 -0.37 -6.06
CA THR A 223 -6.42 0.89 -5.60
C THR A 223 -7.75 1.21 -6.29
N LEU A 224 -7.84 1.00 -7.60
CA LEU A 224 -8.98 1.42 -8.42
C LEU A 224 -9.91 0.25 -8.79
N GLY A 225 -9.46 -0.98 -8.58
CA GLY A 225 -10.12 -2.18 -9.06
C GLY A 225 -9.84 -2.49 -10.53
N TYR A 226 -10.01 -3.77 -10.88
CA TYR A 226 -9.71 -4.30 -12.22
C TYR A 226 -10.42 -3.55 -13.36
N ARG A 227 -11.66 -3.09 -13.13
CA ARG A 227 -12.45 -2.38 -14.15
C ARG A 227 -11.79 -1.07 -14.59
N PHE A 228 -11.22 -0.29 -13.69
CA PHE A 228 -10.60 0.98 -14.04
C PHE A 228 -9.18 0.79 -14.56
N ALA A 229 -8.39 -0.08 -13.92
CA ALA A 229 -7.03 -0.40 -14.38
C ALA A 229 -6.99 -0.85 -15.85
N LYS A 230 -7.90 -1.73 -16.29
CA LYS A 230 -7.96 -2.16 -17.70
C LYS A 230 -8.32 -1.02 -18.67
N LEU A 231 -9.19 -0.09 -18.26
CA LEU A 231 -9.60 1.04 -19.09
C LEU A 231 -8.49 2.08 -19.23
N LEU A 232 -7.67 2.23 -18.18
CA LEU A 232 -6.46 3.04 -18.18
C LEU A 232 -5.36 2.42 -19.06
N MET A 233 -5.27 1.08 -19.09
CA MET A 233 -4.41 0.35 -20.02
C MET A 233 -4.91 0.29 -21.47
N TRP A 234 -6.04 0.94 -21.79
CA TRP A 234 -6.69 0.91 -23.11
C TRP A 234 -7.04 -0.50 -23.60
N TRP A 235 -7.27 -1.44 -22.68
CA TRP A 235 -7.70 -2.81 -23.01
C TRP A 235 -9.20 -2.85 -23.27
N ARG A 236 -9.61 -2.32 -24.43
CA ARG A 236 -11.02 -2.16 -24.82
C ARG A 236 -11.77 -3.48 -24.97
N ASN A 237 -11.09 -4.52 -25.43
CA ASN A 237 -11.71 -5.84 -25.58
C ASN A 237 -11.64 -6.62 -24.27
N LEU A 238 -12.81 -6.91 -23.69
CA LEU A 238 -12.94 -7.64 -22.45
C LEU A 238 -12.52 -9.11 -22.60
N SER A 239 -12.84 -9.75 -23.72
CA SER A 239 -12.60 -11.18 -23.92
C SER A 239 -11.12 -11.54 -24.05
N SER A 240 -10.26 -10.58 -24.38
CA SER A 240 -8.80 -10.77 -24.48
C SER A 240 -7.99 -9.98 -23.46
N SER A 241 -8.65 -9.38 -22.46
CA SER A 241 -7.97 -8.60 -21.42
C SER A 241 -7.02 -9.45 -20.57
N TRP A 242 -7.38 -10.69 -20.27
CA TRP A 242 -6.55 -11.65 -19.53
C TRP A 242 -5.23 -11.96 -20.27
N GLU A 243 -5.25 -12.03 -21.60
CA GLU A 243 -4.06 -12.35 -22.40
C GLU A 243 -3.06 -11.19 -22.34
N LYS A 244 -3.56 -9.95 -22.38
CA LYS A 244 -2.74 -8.74 -22.22
C LYS A 244 -2.17 -8.64 -20.82
N GLU A 245 -2.97 -8.99 -19.82
CA GLU A 245 -2.53 -9.04 -18.42
C GLU A 245 -1.42 -10.07 -18.23
N LEU A 246 -1.62 -11.30 -18.72
CA LEU A 246 -0.60 -12.35 -18.68
C LEU A 246 0.69 -11.93 -19.38
N LYS A 247 0.59 -11.30 -20.57
CA LYS A 247 1.77 -10.78 -21.29
C LYS A 247 2.52 -9.72 -20.49
N LEU A 248 1.81 -8.83 -19.79
CA LEU A 248 2.41 -7.83 -18.92
C LEU A 248 3.14 -8.51 -17.75
N SER A 249 2.49 -9.46 -17.07
CA SER A 249 3.08 -10.19 -15.94
C SER A 249 4.34 -10.95 -16.36
N VAL A 250 4.31 -11.66 -17.50
CA VAL A 250 5.49 -12.39 -18.02
C VAL A 250 6.62 -11.43 -18.40
N ARG A 251 6.31 -10.22 -18.89
CA ARG A 251 7.33 -9.19 -19.16
C ARG A 251 7.98 -8.73 -17.86
N GLN A 252 7.20 -8.43 -16.84
CA GLN A 252 7.70 -8.00 -15.54
C GLN A 252 8.51 -9.10 -14.83
N LEU A 253 8.10 -10.36 -14.94
CA LEU A 253 8.87 -11.50 -14.47
C LEU A 253 10.29 -11.50 -15.07
N LYS A 254 10.38 -11.33 -16.40
CA LYS A 254 11.66 -11.30 -17.11
C LYS A 254 12.50 -10.09 -16.76
N GLN A 255 11.89 -8.92 -16.65
CA GLN A 255 12.57 -7.67 -16.27
C GLN A 255 13.08 -7.73 -14.83
N GLY A 256 12.28 -8.23 -13.89
CA GLY A 256 12.67 -8.41 -12.49
C GLY A 256 13.89 -9.32 -12.36
N ARG A 257 13.88 -10.46 -13.07
CA ARG A 257 15.04 -11.37 -13.13
C ARG A 257 16.30 -10.72 -13.71
N GLN A 258 16.16 -9.92 -14.78
CA GLN A 258 17.29 -9.23 -15.41
C GLN A 258 17.85 -8.10 -14.53
N GLY A 259 16.99 -7.41 -13.79
CA GLY A 259 17.39 -6.31 -12.90
C GLY A 259 17.78 -6.75 -11.49
N GLY A 260 17.56 -8.02 -11.12
CA GLY A 260 17.74 -8.49 -9.74
C GLY A 260 16.72 -7.91 -8.75
N HIS A 261 15.55 -7.49 -9.24
CA HIS A 261 14.49 -6.93 -8.41
C HIS A 261 13.47 -8.01 -8.03
N VAL A 262 12.93 -7.90 -6.82
CA VAL A 262 11.79 -8.72 -6.38
C VAL A 262 10.59 -8.44 -7.29
N ILE A 263 10.00 -9.50 -7.83
CA ILE A 263 8.85 -9.42 -8.73
C ILE A 263 7.58 -9.17 -7.91
N ASP A 264 6.70 -8.30 -8.38
CA ASP A 264 5.41 -8.03 -7.73
C ASP A 264 4.58 -9.32 -7.59
N GLU A 265 4.10 -9.60 -6.39
CA GLU A 265 3.37 -10.83 -6.07
C GLU A 265 2.08 -10.98 -6.91
N ASP A 266 1.42 -9.88 -7.28
CA ASP A 266 0.22 -9.94 -8.13
C ASP A 266 0.56 -10.37 -9.57
N ALA A 267 1.75 -10.03 -10.06
CA ALA A 267 2.22 -10.53 -11.35
C ALA A 267 2.40 -12.05 -11.32
N LEU A 268 3.00 -12.56 -10.24
CA LEU A 268 3.19 -14.01 -10.02
C LEU A 268 1.85 -14.74 -9.95
N ARG A 269 0.91 -14.24 -9.13
CA ARG A 269 -0.47 -14.77 -9.04
C ARG A 269 -1.17 -14.76 -10.39
N CYS A 270 -1.04 -13.66 -11.16
CA CYS A 270 -1.62 -13.54 -12.48
C CYS A 270 -1.10 -14.60 -13.46
N ILE A 271 0.21 -14.87 -13.45
CA ILE A 271 0.80 -15.91 -14.30
C ILE A 271 0.26 -17.28 -13.93
N VAL A 272 0.24 -17.65 -12.64
CA VAL A 272 -0.28 -18.96 -12.21
C VAL A 272 -1.75 -19.13 -12.62
N LYS A 273 -2.55 -18.08 -12.45
CA LYS A 273 -3.98 -18.09 -12.78
C LYS A 273 -4.25 -18.26 -14.29
N PHE A 274 -3.48 -17.60 -15.15
CA PHE A 274 -3.76 -17.56 -16.58
C PHE A 274 -2.80 -18.41 -17.44
N ALA A 275 -1.78 -19.03 -16.85
CA ALA A 275 -0.90 -19.95 -17.57
C ALA A 275 -1.70 -21.11 -18.17
N GLY A 276 -1.66 -21.21 -19.50
CA GLY A 276 -2.46 -22.17 -20.27
C GLY A 276 -3.96 -21.99 -20.08
N HIS A 277 -4.45 -20.76 -19.99
CA HIS A 277 -5.88 -20.42 -19.85
C HIS A 277 -6.80 -21.22 -20.79
N ASN A 278 -6.42 -21.39 -22.05
CA ASN A 278 -7.20 -22.14 -23.05
C ASN A 278 -7.25 -23.66 -22.80
N GLN A 279 -6.50 -24.16 -21.82
CA GLN A 279 -6.42 -25.58 -21.45
C GLN A 279 -7.19 -25.87 -20.15
N ARG A 280 -7.96 -24.90 -19.64
CA ARG A 280 -8.77 -25.03 -18.43
C ARG A 280 -10.25 -24.91 -18.78
N ASP A 281 -11.06 -25.90 -18.39
CA ASP A 281 -12.51 -25.81 -18.55
C ASP A 281 -13.11 -24.78 -17.58
N ASP A 282 -12.59 -24.76 -16.35
CA ASP A 282 -12.82 -23.70 -15.36
C ASP A 282 -11.48 -23.29 -14.74
N ILE A 283 -11.22 -21.98 -14.74
CA ILE A 283 -9.99 -21.39 -14.19
C ILE A 283 -9.80 -21.73 -12.71
N ASN A 284 -10.90 -21.94 -11.97
CA ASN A 284 -10.88 -22.10 -10.52
C ASN A 284 -11.02 -23.56 -10.05
N GLN A 285 -11.34 -24.52 -10.92
CA GLN A 285 -11.60 -25.91 -10.50
C GLN A 285 -10.46 -26.88 -10.82
N GLY A 286 -9.45 -26.46 -11.57
CA GLY A 286 -8.33 -27.33 -11.91
C GLY A 286 -8.68 -28.43 -12.93
N VAL A 287 -9.88 -28.41 -13.51
CA VAL A 287 -10.35 -29.40 -14.48
C VAL A 287 -9.70 -29.13 -15.84
N PRO A 288 -8.93 -30.10 -16.38
CA PRO A 288 -8.26 -29.92 -17.66
C PRO A 288 -9.25 -30.06 -18.82
N VAL A 289 -9.06 -29.24 -19.86
CA VAL A 289 -9.79 -29.42 -21.14
C VAL A 289 -9.49 -30.81 -21.69
N SER A 290 -10.55 -31.50 -22.15
CA SER A 290 -10.45 -32.78 -22.84
C SER A 290 -9.52 -32.71 -24.05
N ASP A 291 -8.82 -33.81 -24.34
CA ASP A 291 -7.91 -33.82 -25.49
C ASP A 291 -8.70 -33.68 -26.79
N GLY A 292 -8.15 -32.88 -27.71
CA GLY A 292 -8.77 -32.61 -28.99
C GLY A 292 -8.98 -33.91 -29.80
N PRO A 293 -10.04 -33.96 -30.63
CA PRO A 293 -10.38 -35.17 -31.38
C PRO A 293 -9.35 -35.50 -32.48
N SER A 294 -8.55 -34.53 -32.91
CA SER A 294 -7.51 -34.72 -33.92
C SER A 294 -6.11 -34.67 -33.33
N GLU A 295 -5.17 -35.40 -33.94
CA GLU A 295 -3.75 -35.37 -33.57
C GLU A 295 -3.18 -33.94 -33.64
N LYS A 296 -3.63 -33.14 -34.62
CA LYS A 296 -3.22 -31.74 -34.76
C LYS A 296 -3.63 -30.90 -33.55
N ASP A 297 -4.86 -31.07 -33.07
CA ASP A 297 -5.35 -30.33 -31.89
C ASP A 297 -4.58 -30.75 -30.64
N GLN A 298 -4.31 -32.06 -30.48
CA GLN A 298 -3.52 -32.57 -29.36
C GLN A 298 -2.09 -32.02 -29.37
N VAL A 299 -1.45 -31.89 -30.53
CA VAL A 299 -0.12 -31.27 -30.65
C VAL A 299 -0.14 -29.81 -30.20
N ILE A 300 -1.17 -29.04 -30.59
CA ILE A 300 -1.34 -27.64 -30.19
C ILE A 300 -1.57 -27.55 -28.68
N GLN A 301 -2.52 -28.32 -28.13
CA GLN A 301 -2.81 -28.37 -26.70
C GLN A 301 -1.57 -28.74 -25.88
N ASN A 302 -0.82 -29.78 -26.30
CA ASN A 302 0.39 -30.20 -25.62
C ASN A 302 1.48 -29.13 -25.63
N LYS A 303 1.58 -28.34 -26.70
CA LYS A 303 2.51 -27.20 -26.75
C LYS A 303 2.10 -26.10 -25.76
N GLU A 304 0.81 -25.78 -25.70
CA GLU A 304 0.27 -24.79 -24.75
C GLU A 304 0.43 -25.24 -23.30
N ARG A 305 0.11 -26.51 -22.99
CA ARG A 305 0.32 -27.11 -21.67
C ARG A 305 1.78 -27.03 -21.24
N LYS A 306 2.71 -27.49 -22.09
CA LYS A 306 4.16 -27.42 -21.81
C LYS A 306 4.64 -26.00 -21.51
N TYR A 307 4.15 -25.02 -22.28
CA TYR A 307 4.47 -23.61 -22.05
C TYR A 307 3.91 -23.11 -20.71
N GLY A 308 2.65 -23.41 -20.40
CA GLY A 308 2.02 -23.06 -19.12
C GLY A 308 2.74 -23.67 -17.92
N ILE A 309 3.07 -24.97 -17.98
CA ILE A 309 3.80 -25.68 -16.93
C ILE A 309 5.16 -25.03 -16.68
N LYS A 310 5.89 -24.69 -17.76
CA LYS A 310 7.16 -23.99 -17.65
C LYS A 310 7.01 -22.66 -16.92
N LEU A 311 6.01 -21.86 -17.28
CA LEU A 311 5.75 -20.57 -16.61
C LEU A 311 5.42 -20.74 -15.13
N ILE A 312 4.56 -21.70 -14.76
CA ILE A 312 4.21 -21.93 -13.35
C ILE A 312 5.45 -22.34 -12.54
N ARG A 313 6.30 -23.23 -13.09
CA ARG A 313 7.57 -23.61 -12.43
C ARG A 313 8.49 -22.41 -12.21
N GLU A 314 8.63 -21.55 -13.22
CA GLU A 314 9.43 -20.33 -13.11
C GLU A 314 8.89 -19.40 -12.01
N VAL A 315 7.57 -19.24 -11.93
CA VAL A 315 6.91 -18.44 -10.89
C VAL A 315 7.10 -19.05 -9.50
N VAL A 316 6.99 -20.37 -9.35
CA VAL A 316 7.23 -21.08 -8.09
C VAL A 316 8.64 -20.81 -7.55
N VAL A 317 9.64 -20.81 -8.43
CA VAL A 317 11.03 -20.49 -8.07
C VAL A 317 11.19 -19.05 -7.62
N ASP A 318 10.60 -18.08 -8.33
CA ASP A 318 10.72 -16.67 -7.94
C ASP A 318 9.89 -16.35 -6.68
N ALA A 319 8.75 -17.02 -6.49
CA ALA A 319 7.92 -16.87 -5.32
C ALA A 319 8.64 -17.29 -4.03
N HIS A 320 9.61 -18.22 -4.08
CA HIS A 320 10.44 -18.59 -2.92
C HIS A 320 11.13 -17.40 -2.25
N GLN A 321 11.35 -16.32 -2.98
CA GLN A 321 12.01 -15.11 -2.49
C GLN A 321 11.03 -14.11 -1.87
N THR A 322 9.74 -14.43 -1.84
CA THR A 322 8.67 -13.54 -1.37
C THR A 322 7.78 -14.21 -0.33
N THR A 323 6.92 -13.43 0.32
CA THR A 323 5.94 -13.96 1.27
C THR A 323 4.84 -14.77 0.59
N LEU A 324 4.65 -14.56 -0.71
CA LEU A 324 3.67 -15.27 -1.55
C LEU A 324 3.79 -16.79 -1.45
N TYR A 325 5.01 -17.32 -1.36
CA TYR A 325 5.23 -18.76 -1.30
C TYR A 325 4.58 -19.43 -0.09
N ASN A 326 4.43 -18.68 1.00
CA ASN A 326 3.81 -19.14 2.22
C ASN A 326 2.30 -18.89 2.27
N SER A 327 1.70 -18.35 1.20
CA SER A 327 0.27 -18.07 1.12
C SER A 327 -0.50 -19.34 0.74
N PRO A 328 -1.40 -19.87 1.60
CA PRO A 328 -2.22 -21.04 1.27
C PRO A 328 -3.03 -20.87 -0.01
N ALA A 329 -3.51 -19.65 -0.27
CA ALA A 329 -4.24 -19.34 -1.50
C ALA A 329 -3.36 -19.43 -2.76
N PHE A 330 -2.09 -19.02 -2.68
CA PHE A 330 -1.18 -19.13 -3.81
C PHE A 330 -0.78 -20.58 -4.09
N VAL A 331 -0.49 -21.35 -3.03
CA VAL A 331 -0.18 -22.79 -3.15
C VAL A 331 -1.33 -23.54 -3.82
N ASP A 332 -2.57 -23.23 -3.42
CA ASP A 332 -3.79 -23.75 -4.01
C ASP A 332 -3.91 -23.39 -5.51
N ASP A 333 -3.69 -22.11 -5.86
CA ASP A 333 -3.69 -21.64 -7.25
C ASP A 333 -2.63 -22.38 -8.11
N VAL A 334 -1.45 -22.70 -7.54
CA VAL A 334 -0.40 -23.46 -8.22
C VAL A 334 -0.82 -24.91 -8.45
N ALA A 335 -1.44 -25.56 -7.45
CA ALA A 335 -1.96 -26.92 -7.57
C ALA A 335 -3.05 -27.00 -8.67
N ILE A 336 -4.01 -26.06 -8.65
CA ILE A 336 -5.03 -25.87 -9.70
C ILE A 336 -4.36 -25.70 -11.06
N GLY A 337 -3.33 -24.86 -11.13
CA GLY A 337 -2.59 -24.58 -12.35
C GLY A 337 -1.89 -25.81 -12.93
N PHE A 338 -1.20 -26.61 -12.12
CA PHE A 338 -0.59 -27.85 -12.61
C PHE A 338 -1.64 -28.90 -13.01
N CYS A 339 -2.67 -29.08 -12.19
CA CYS A 339 -3.76 -30.02 -12.45
C CYS A 339 -4.47 -29.74 -13.77
N SER A 340 -4.89 -28.49 -14.00
CA SER A 340 -5.58 -28.08 -15.24
C SER A 340 -4.71 -28.20 -16.50
N LEU A 341 -3.38 -28.25 -16.35
CA LEU A 341 -2.44 -28.45 -17.45
C LEU A 341 -2.03 -29.92 -17.63
N LYS A 342 -2.69 -30.85 -16.92
CA LYS A 342 -2.37 -32.29 -16.85
C LYS A 342 -0.93 -32.57 -16.39
N ALA A 343 -0.36 -31.67 -15.59
CA ALA A 343 0.97 -31.79 -15.00
C ALA A 343 0.87 -32.51 -13.64
N TYR A 344 0.34 -33.74 -13.67
CA TYR A 344 -0.06 -34.45 -12.48
C TYR A 344 1.12 -34.78 -11.54
N ASP A 345 2.27 -35.15 -12.10
CA ASP A 345 3.49 -35.38 -11.33
C ASP A 345 3.97 -34.12 -10.61
N GLU A 346 3.92 -32.99 -11.31
CA GLU A 346 4.27 -31.69 -10.76
C GLU A 346 3.31 -31.26 -9.65
N CYS A 347 2.01 -31.48 -9.84
CA CYS A 347 0.98 -31.17 -8.84
C CYS A 347 1.23 -31.96 -7.55
N ILE A 348 1.32 -33.29 -7.65
CA ILE A 348 1.54 -34.19 -6.50
C ILE A 348 2.85 -33.83 -5.79
N LYS A 349 3.94 -33.68 -6.54
CA LYS A 349 5.25 -33.34 -5.97
C LYS A 349 5.20 -32.00 -5.22
N PHE A 350 4.59 -30.99 -5.82
CA PHE A 350 4.49 -29.66 -5.22
C PHE A 350 3.67 -29.68 -3.93
N VAL A 351 2.50 -30.32 -3.91
CA VAL A 351 1.64 -30.39 -2.70
C VAL A 351 2.34 -31.15 -1.58
N LYS A 352 3.04 -32.25 -1.87
CA LYS A 352 3.84 -32.97 -0.87
C LYS A 352 4.96 -32.13 -0.29
N GLU A 353 5.68 -31.39 -1.13
CA GLU A 353 6.72 -30.47 -0.67
C GLU A 353 6.13 -29.39 0.25
N MET A 354 4.95 -28.87 -0.08
CA MET A 354 4.32 -27.81 0.74
C MET A 354 3.79 -28.35 2.06
N HIS A 355 3.27 -29.57 2.07
CA HIS A 355 2.87 -30.26 3.30
C HIS A 355 4.06 -30.46 4.24
N SER A 356 5.21 -30.92 3.73
CA SER A 356 6.39 -31.22 4.56
C SER A 356 7.09 -29.98 5.12
N ARG A 357 6.65 -28.77 4.77
CA ARG A 357 7.29 -27.53 5.22
C ARG A 357 6.81 -27.05 6.59
N ASP A 358 5.75 -27.62 7.20
CA ASP A 358 5.17 -27.26 8.52
C ASP A 358 4.85 -25.77 8.79
N LEU A 359 5.20 -24.86 7.86
CA LEU A 359 5.06 -23.42 7.97
C LEU A 359 3.73 -22.91 7.41
N ILE A 360 3.03 -23.72 6.62
CA ILE A 360 1.85 -23.32 5.86
C ILE A 360 0.74 -24.32 6.10
N LYS A 361 -0.42 -23.83 6.55
CA LYS A 361 -1.63 -24.64 6.59
C LYS A 361 -2.25 -24.70 5.19
N LEU A 362 -2.13 -25.85 4.54
CA LEU A 362 -2.73 -26.08 3.22
C LEU A 362 -4.24 -26.15 3.30
N LYS A 363 -4.92 -25.71 2.23
CA LYS A 363 -6.37 -25.87 2.11
C LYS A 363 -6.72 -27.31 1.75
N GLN A 364 -7.93 -27.73 2.10
CA GLN A 364 -8.48 -29.00 1.66
C GLN A 364 -8.47 -29.14 0.12
N SER A 365 -8.91 -28.08 -0.58
CA SER A 365 -8.92 -28.03 -2.07
C SER A 365 -7.56 -28.32 -2.68
N THR A 366 -6.48 -27.89 -2.04
CA THR A 366 -5.11 -28.12 -2.51
C THR A 366 -4.78 -29.63 -2.53
N TYR A 367 -5.20 -30.37 -1.50
CA TYR A 367 -5.06 -31.83 -1.48
C TYR A 367 -5.99 -32.50 -2.48
N GLU A 368 -7.23 -32.04 -2.61
CA GLU A 368 -8.20 -32.58 -3.58
C GLU A 368 -7.65 -32.55 -5.01
N HIS A 369 -6.98 -31.46 -5.42
CA HIS A 369 -6.32 -31.38 -6.73
C HIS A 369 -5.15 -32.35 -6.89
N ALA A 370 -4.38 -32.61 -5.83
CA ALA A 370 -3.30 -33.60 -5.85
C ALA A 370 -3.84 -35.04 -5.85
N ILE A 371 -4.93 -35.30 -5.12
CA ILE A 371 -5.63 -36.59 -5.09
C ILE A 371 -6.18 -36.90 -6.48
N TYR A 372 -6.90 -35.97 -7.10
CA TYR A 372 -7.38 -36.11 -8.47
C TYR A 372 -6.23 -36.40 -9.45
N ALA A 373 -5.11 -35.67 -9.34
CA ALA A 373 -3.92 -35.93 -10.15
C ALA A 373 -3.35 -37.34 -9.95
N ALA A 374 -3.39 -37.89 -8.73
CA ALA A 374 -2.95 -39.25 -8.43
C ALA A 374 -3.93 -40.32 -8.97
N GLU A 375 -5.23 -40.06 -8.90
CA GLU A 375 -6.27 -40.92 -9.47
C GLU A 375 -6.15 -41.03 -11.00
N GLU A 376 -5.94 -39.91 -11.69
CA GLU A 376 -5.70 -39.87 -13.14
C GLU A 376 -4.46 -40.66 -13.53
N LYS A 377 -3.45 -40.69 -12.66
CA LYS A 377 -2.24 -41.51 -12.82
C LYS A 377 -2.43 -42.98 -12.39
N LYS A 378 -3.57 -43.34 -11.80
CA LYS A 378 -3.87 -44.66 -11.22
C LYS A 378 -2.90 -45.07 -10.10
N ASP A 379 -2.38 -44.11 -9.35
CA ASP A 379 -1.49 -44.35 -8.21
C ASP A 379 -2.28 -44.34 -6.89
N LEU A 380 -2.97 -45.44 -6.60
CA LEU A 380 -3.82 -45.58 -5.41
C LEU A 380 -3.04 -45.40 -4.10
N LYS A 381 -1.75 -45.78 -4.07
CA LYS A 381 -0.91 -45.59 -2.88
C LYS A 381 -0.70 -44.12 -2.58
N MET A 382 -0.50 -43.31 -3.63
CA MET A 382 -0.36 -41.87 -3.51
C MET A 382 -1.67 -41.21 -3.08
N VAL A 383 -2.82 -41.70 -3.57
CA VAL A 383 -4.14 -41.26 -3.10
C VAL A 383 -4.28 -41.45 -1.60
N ASP A 384 -4.01 -42.66 -1.09
CA ASP A 384 -4.09 -42.97 0.35
C ASP A 384 -3.10 -42.15 1.21
N GLU A 385 -1.92 -41.83 0.67
CA GLU A 385 -0.95 -40.95 1.32
C GLU A 385 -1.48 -39.51 1.42
N LEU A 386 -1.99 -38.96 0.32
CA LEU A 386 -2.50 -37.59 0.26
C LEU A 386 -3.75 -37.39 1.12
N ILE A 387 -4.64 -38.38 1.21
CA ILE A 387 -5.82 -38.34 2.09
C ILE A 387 -5.37 -38.27 3.55
N ARG A 388 -4.40 -39.09 3.97
CA ARG A 388 -3.86 -39.04 5.34
C ARG A 388 -3.20 -37.69 5.65
N ASN A 389 -2.39 -37.17 4.73
CA ASN A 389 -1.78 -35.85 4.88
C ASN A 389 -2.82 -34.72 4.99
N MET A 390 -3.93 -34.84 4.25
CA MET A 390 -5.07 -33.91 4.32
C MET A 390 -5.76 -33.99 5.68
N GLU A 391 -6.02 -35.20 6.20
CA GLU A 391 -6.62 -35.42 7.52
C GLU A 391 -5.72 -34.85 8.63
N ASP A 392 -4.42 -35.10 8.58
CA ASP A 392 -3.44 -34.60 9.55
C ASP A 392 -3.38 -33.05 9.51
N GLY A 393 -3.32 -32.46 8.32
CA GLY A 393 -3.26 -31.01 8.13
C GLY A 393 -4.55 -30.29 8.52
N CYS A 394 -5.72 -30.91 8.30
CA CYS A 394 -7.02 -30.34 8.62
C CYS A 394 -7.39 -30.50 10.10
N SER A 395 -6.94 -31.58 10.77
CA SER A 395 -7.26 -31.88 12.18
C SER A 395 -6.68 -30.87 13.18
N LEU A 396 -5.67 -30.09 12.78
CA LEU A 396 -5.10 -28.98 13.55
C LEU A 396 -6.04 -27.73 13.62
N ASN A 397 -7.35 -27.86 13.37
CA ASN A 397 -8.34 -26.77 13.42
C ASN A 397 -9.30 -26.82 14.62
N ILE A 398 -9.19 -27.80 15.51
CA ILE A 398 -10.15 -27.99 16.63
C ILE A 398 -9.49 -27.74 18.00
N LYS A 399 -8.57 -26.78 18.11
CA LYS A 399 -8.04 -26.36 19.42
C LYS A 399 -8.02 -24.85 19.55
#